data_AF-A0A1Z4LRA6-F1
#
_entry.id   AF-A0A1Z4LRA6-F1
#
_cell.length_a   1.000
_cell.length_b   1.000
_cell.length_c   1.000
_cell.angle_alpha   90.00
_cell.angle_beta   90.00
_cell.angle_gamma   90.00
#
_symmetry.space_group_name_H-M   'P 1'
#
loop_
_entity.id
_entity.type
_entity.pdbx_description
1 polymer ?
#
loop_
_entity_poly.entity_id
_entity_poly.type
_entity_poly.pdbx_seq_one_letter_code
_entity_poly.pdbx_strand_id
1 'polypeptide(L)'
;MLLAKTINSNDLQNKSEIDITLFSLADWTAIARFMGYEPTWAYKMFCQFGDLQKYNLAKVSKTTWSKIAQMFHQNQAWADIQYFKWQALNN
;
A
#
# COMPACT_ATOMS: atom_id res chain seq x y z
N MET A 1 -49.09 9.34 2.46
CA MET A 1 -48.26 9.96 3.52
C MET A 1 -46.87 9.31 3.42
N LEU A 2 -45.95 9.91 2.68
CA LEU A 2 -44.59 9.41 2.51
C LEU A 2 -43.73 10.04 3.62
N LEU A 3 -43.28 9.21 4.57
CA LEU A 3 -42.30 9.60 5.57
C LEU A 3 -40.95 9.82 4.86
N ALA A 4 -40.67 11.07 4.51
CA ALA A 4 -39.32 11.49 4.18
C ALA A 4 -38.48 11.32 5.45
N LYS A 5 -37.77 10.18 5.56
CA LYS A 5 -36.68 10.02 6.54
C LYS A 5 -35.64 11.08 6.20
N THR A 6 -35.67 12.18 6.96
CA THR A 6 -34.63 13.19 6.94
C THR A 6 -33.33 12.49 7.33
N ILE A 7 -32.46 12.26 6.36
CA ILE A 7 -31.10 11.79 6.64
C ILE A 7 -30.46 12.87 7.48
N ASN A 8 -30.22 12.56 8.74
CA ASN A 8 -29.63 13.50 9.69
C ASN A 8 -28.20 13.76 9.23
N SER A 9 -27.83 15.02 8.96
CA SER A 9 -26.49 15.38 8.48
C SER A 9 -25.37 14.96 9.44
N ASN A 10 -25.72 14.63 10.70
CA ASN A 10 -24.81 14.14 11.71
C ASN A 10 -24.37 12.69 11.49
N ASP A 11 -25.13 11.86 10.74
CA ASP A 11 -24.69 10.52 10.34
C ASP A 11 -23.63 10.57 9.21
N LEU A 12 -23.60 11.65 8.43
CA LEU A 12 -22.58 11.92 7.41
C LEU A 12 -21.29 12.53 8.00
N GLN A 13 -21.31 12.96 9.27
CA GLN A 13 -20.16 13.54 9.96
C GLN A 13 -19.27 12.52 10.66
N ASN A 14 -19.66 11.25 10.71
CA ASN A 14 -18.71 10.16 10.86
C ASN A 14 -17.93 10.05 9.55
N LYS A 15 -16.98 10.98 9.39
CA LYS A 15 -15.89 10.86 8.43
C LYS A 15 -15.47 9.40 8.45
N SER A 16 -15.67 8.74 7.33
CA SER A 16 -15.00 7.50 6.98
C SER A 16 -13.51 7.80 7.01
N GLU A 17 -12.92 7.81 8.20
CA GLU A 17 -11.48 7.70 8.35
C GLU A 17 -11.15 6.34 7.76
N ILE A 18 -10.61 6.39 6.54
CA ILE A 18 -10.18 5.18 5.87
C ILE A 18 -9.07 4.62 6.75
N ASP A 19 -9.32 3.46 7.34
CA ASP A 19 -8.31 2.77 8.13
C ASP A 19 -7.22 2.25 7.19
N ILE A 20 -6.18 3.07 7.02
CA ILE A 20 -5.03 2.80 6.16
C ILE A 20 -4.20 1.60 6.64
N THR A 21 -4.45 1.09 7.85
CA THR A 21 -3.79 -0.13 8.36
C THR A 21 -4.29 -1.40 7.67
N LEU A 22 -5.48 -1.34 7.04
CA LEU A 22 -6.06 -2.43 6.28
C LEU A 22 -5.54 -2.52 4.83
N PHE A 23 -4.77 -1.51 4.38
CA PHE A 23 -4.28 -1.47 3.01
C PHE A 23 -3.23 -2.53 2.75
N SER A 24 -3.50 -3.36 1.75
CA SER A 24 -2.55 -4.30 1.18
C SER A 24 -1.45 -3.56 0.40
N LEU A 25 -0.38 -4.27 0.07
CA LEU A 25 0.66 -3.71 -0.81
C LEU A 25 0.09 -3.29 -2.18
N ALA A 26 -0.94 -3.97 -2.68
CA ALA A 26 -1.60 -3.60 -3.93
C ALA A 26 -2.30 -2.23 -3.81
N ASP A 27 -2.94 -1.97 -2.67
CA ASP A 27 -3.61 -0.70 -2.40
C ASP A 27 -2.61 0.45 -2.32
N TRP A 28 -1.53 0.29 -1.56
CA TRP A 28 -0.44 1.28 -1.51
C TRP A 28 0.21 1.52 -2.87
N THR A 29 0.27 0.49 -3.72
CA THR A 29 0.83 0.64 -5.07
C THR A 29 -0.14 1.36 -6.01
N ALA A 30 -1.44 1.10 -5.91
CA ALA A 30 -2.45 1.85 -6.65
C ALA A 30 -2.41 3.34 -6.26
N ILE A 31 -2.30 3.61 -4.97
CA ILE A 31 -2.12 4.97 -4.42
C ILE A 31 -0.85 5.62 -4.95
N ALA A 32 0.28 4.91 -4.93
CA ALA A 32 1.54 5.43 -5.44
C ALA A 32 1.44 5.77 -6.93
N ARG A 33 0.83 4.92 -7.75
CA ARG A 33 0.59 5.19 -9.18
C ARG A 33 -0.28 6.43 -9.39
N PHE A 34 -1.36 6.56 -8.62
CA PHE A 34 -2.25 7.71 -8.70
C PHE A 34 -1.54 9.03 -8.34
N MET A 35 -0.65 9.00 -7.35
CA MET A 35 0.11 10.17 -6.89
C MET A 35 1.44 10.39 -7.61
N GLY A 36 1.84 9.51 -8.54
CA GLY A 36 3.13 9.59 -9.23
C GLY A 36 4.34 9.20 -8.38
N TYR A 37 4.14 8.42 -7.31
CA TYR A 37 5.22 7.90 -6.47
C TYR A 37 5.79 6.58 -6.97
N GLU A 38 7.06 6.34 -6.61
CA GLU A 38 7.77 5.11 -6.94
C GLU A 38 7.22 3.89 -6.17
N PRO A 39 7.37 2.67 -6.72
CA PRO A 39 7.01 1.42 -6.05
C PRO A 39 7.70 1.20 -4.69
N THR A 40 8.91 1.73 -4.51
CA THR A 40 9.62 1.72 -3.22
C THR A 40 8.90 2.52 -2.14
N TRP A 41 8.25 3.63 -2.51
CA TRP A 41 7.43 4.41 -1.59
C TRP A 41 6.19 3.62 -1.17
N ALA A 42 5.50 2.96 -2.10
CA ALA A 42 4.35 2.10 -1.79
C ALA A 42 4.74 1.01 -0.79
N TYR A 43 5.88 0.36 -1.03
CA TYR A 43 6.40 -0.67 -0.13
C TYR A 43 6.75 -0.11 1.26
N LYS A 44 7.34 1.09 1.33
CA LYS A 44 7.63 1.77 2.60
C LYS A 44 6.35 2.05 3.40
N MET A 45 5.31 2.56 2.75
CA MET A 45 4.02 2.83 3.41
C MET A 45 3.34 1.54 3.87
N PHE A 46 3.37 0.49 3.05
CA PHE A 46 2.91 -0.84 3.45
C PHE A 46 3.65 -1.36 4.69
N CYS A 47 4.98 -1.16 4.78
CA CYS A 47 5.72 -1.56 5.97
C CYS A 47 5.43 -0.71 7.21
N GLN A 48 5.15 0.58 7.01
CA GLN A 48 4.91 1.53 8.11
C GLN A 48 3.52 1.38 8.71
N PHE A 49 2.51 1.12 7.87
CA PHE A 49 1.10 1.06 8.30
C PHE A 49 0.53 -0.37 8.31
N GLY A 50 1.20 -1.33 7.67
CA GLY A 50 0.78 -2.71 7.65
C GLY A 50 1.04 -3.44 8.97
N ASP A 51 0.29 -4.49 9.21
CA ASP A 51 0.45 -5.35 10.38
C ASP A 51 1.77 -6.14 10.30
N LEU A 52 2.77 -5.69 11.05
CA LEU A 52 4.09 -6.30 11.18
C LEU A 52 4.04 -7.72 11.79
N GLN A 53 2.98 -8.10 12.50
CA GLN A 53 2.81 -9.48 13.00
C GLN A 53 2.37 -10.43 11.89
N LYS A 54 1.58 -9.92 10.92
CA LYS A 54 1.09 -10.68 9.77
C LYS A 54 2.13 -10.79 8.66
N TYR A 55 3.00 -9.78 8.52
CA TYR A 55 4.03 -9.74 7.49
C TYR A 55 5.41 -9.61 8.13
N ASN A 56 6.26 -10.63 7.97
CA ASN A 56 7.66 -10.56 8.40
C ASN A 56 8.44 -9.61 7.48
N LEU A 57 8.35 -8.32 7.77
CA LEU A 57 8.92 -7.22 6.99
C LEU A 57 10.34 -6.82 7.44
N ALA A 58 10.88 -7.50 8.46
CA ALA A 58 12.19 -7.21 9.04
C ALA A 58 13.37 -7.52 8.08
N LYS A 59 13.14 -8.30 7.01
CA LYS A 59 14.16 -8.58 5.98
C LYS A 59 13.56 -8.52 4.58
N VAL A 60 13.80 -7.40 3.91
CA VAL A 60 13.54 -7.27 2.47
C VAL A 60 14.66 -7.99 1.72
N SER A 61 14.29 -8.94 0.87
CA SER A 61 15.22 -9.72 0.04
C SER A 61 14.95 -9.50 -1.44
N LYS A 62 15.86 -9.94 -2.31
CA LYS A 62 15.61 -9.99 -3.77
C LYS A 62 14.32 -10.76 -4.08
N THR A 63 14.07 -11.87 -3.37
CA THR A 63 12.86 -12.68 -3.52
C THR A 63 11.60 -11.90 -3.15
N THR A 64 11.67 -10.95 -2.22
CA THR A 64 10.55 -10.06 -1.88
C THR A 64 10.16 -9.23 -3.11
N TRP A 65 11.14 -8.58 -3.75
CA TRP A 65 10.88 -7.78 -4.95
C TRP A 65 10.51 -8.62 -6.18
N SER A 66 11.01 -9.86 -6.30
CA SER A 66 10.54 -10.79 -7.34
C SER A 66 9.06 -11.15 -7.18
N LYS A 67 8.59 -11.40 -5.95
CA LYS A 67 7.16 -11.66 -5.68
C LYS A 67 6.30 -10.44 -5.98
N ILE A 68 6.78 -9.26 -5.60
CA ILE A 68 6.13 -7.97 -5.92
C ILE A 68 6.03 -7.80 -7.43
N ALA A 69 7.12 -8.03 -8.17
CA ALA A 69 7.12 -7.95 -9.63
C ALA A 69 6.10 -8.90 -10.26
N GLN A 70 5.98 -10.13 -9.77
CA GLN A 70 4.95 -11.07 -10.22
C GLN A 70 3.52 -10.54 -10.01
N MET A 71 3.22 -9.96 -8.84
CA MET A 71 1.91 -9.36 -8.56
C MET A 71 1.59 -8.19 -9.50
N PHE A 72 2.61 -7.48 -9.96
CA PHE A 72 2.48 -6.31 -10.84
C PHE A 72 2.73 -6.61 -12.32
N HIS A 73 2.80 -7.90 -12.69
CA HIS A 73 3.12 -8.34 -14.05
C HIS A 73 4.40 -7.69 -14.62
N GLN A 74 5.39 -7.47 -13.76
CA GLN A 74 6.70 -6.92 -14.10
C GLN A 74 7.72 -8.04 -14.30
N ASN A 75 8.80 -7.72 -15.02
CA ASN A 75 9.91 -8.64 -15.25
C ASN A 75 10.90 -8.66 -14.07
N GLN A 76 11.80 -9.64 -14.08
CA GLN A 76 12.82 -9.79 -13.04
C GLN A 76 13.80 -8.61 -13.00
N ALA A 77 14.13 -8.01 -14.15
CA ALA A 77 15.02 -6.85 -14.19
C ALA A 77 14.44 -5.65 -13.41
N TRP A 78 13.13 -5.41 -13.52
CA TRP A 78 12.43 -4.42 -12.71
C TRP A 78 12.53 -4.73 -11.23
N ALA A 79 12.34 -6.00 -10.83
CA ALA A 79 12.47 -6.42 -9.44
C ALA A 79 13.85 -6.11 -8.86
N ASP A 80 14.90 -6.42 -9.62
CA ASP A 80 16.28 -6.18 -9.21
C ASP A 80 16.58 -4.68 -9.05
N ILE A 81 16.09 -3.84 -9.98
CA ILE A 81 16.21 -2.38 -9.89
C ILE A 81 15.55 -1.86 -8.60
N GLN A 82 14.33 -2.32 -8.28
CA GLN A 82 13.64 -1.86 -7.07
C GLN A 82 14.33 -2.35 -5.79
N TYR A 83 14.89 -3.57 -5.81
CA TYR A 83 15.70 -4.07 -4.69
C TYR A 83 16.95 -3.21 -4.46
N PHE A 84 17.69 -2.87 -5.51
CA PHE A 84 18.87 -2.01 -5.38
C PHE A 84 18.53 -0.60 -4.91
N LYS A 85 17.43 -0.02 -5.42
CA LYS A 85 16.90 1.27 -4.93
C LYS A 85 16.54 1.18 -3.44
N TRP A 86 15.87 0.11 -3.03
CA TRP A 86 15.52 -0.10 -1.62
C TRP A 86 16.75 -0.25 -0.74
N GLN A 87 17.77 -1.03 -1.15
CA GLN A 87 19.02 -1.15 -0.41
C GLN A 87 19.75 0.19 -0.28
N ALA A 88 19.80 0.99 -1.34
CA ALA A 88 20.45 2.30 -1.33
C ALA A 88 19.77 3.32 -0.40
N LEU A 89 18.48 3.14 -0.10
CA LEU A 89 17.71 4.01 0.80
C LEU A 89 17.75 3.56 2.27
N ASN A 90 18.17 2.32 2.55
CA ASN A 90 18.16 1.73 3.90
C ASN A 90 19.56 1.35 4.42
N ASN A 91 20.61 1.56 3.62
CA ASN A 91 22.02 1.59 4.03
C ASN A 91 22.45 3.03 4.28
#